data_AF-A0A7S2EVS8-F1
#
_entry.id   AF-A0A7S2EVS8-F1
#
_cell.length_a   1.000
_cell.length_b   1.000
_cell.length_c   1.000
_cell.angle_alpha   90.00
_cell.angle_beta   90.00
_cell.angle_gamma   90.00
#
_symmetry.space_group_name_H-M   'P 1'
#
loop_
_entity.id
_entity.type
_entity.pdbx_description
1 polymer ?
#
loop_
_entity_poly.entity_id
_entity_poly.type
_entity_poly.pdbx_seq_one_letter_code
_entity_poly.pdbx_strand_id
1 'polypeptide(L)'
;FGTAFPWQGRSLNHLKEVLEDEVGALHPLMLCSAPGHDVSGRVEAIAREERKELNSVAMGSAEGFPTAEKLLASASKRGTWVMLKNCHLCIDWLEETLVKRLHSLGASTHRDFRIIITTEISPKLPAALLQMSDTIVAEAPAGVKASMSRFFSSIASNRFQDPVRNRLYLVLAWTHSVIQERLRYVPAGWSQKYEFMEADATHGLDVIDALVQEAAGGKAIADPDKLPWDATRATLCKSIFGGRITKPVDQETLDALVNSVFVPDCFNVNFKLVDAKDAPCLPDGSSKEECFSWIESLSSSTPPTWIGLDGSAEAARAKMISESVTSKVDQVFSSEADQ
;
A
#
# COMPACT_ATOMS: atom_id res chain seq x y z
N PHE A 1 28.92 -3.78 7.79
CA PHE A 1 28.32 -2.68 8.57
C PHE A 1 28.88 -2.71 9.99
N GLY A 2 29.77 -1.76 10.33
CA GLY A 2 30.35 -1.65 11.68
C GLY A 2 29.37 -1.10 12.72
N THR A 3 29.80 -1.05 13.98
CA THR A 3 29.03 -0.53 15.14
C THR A 3 28.64 0.94 15.05
N ALA A 4 29.12 1.66 14.03
CA ALA A 4 28.82 3.06 13.77
C ALA A 4 27.71 3.26 12.71
N PHE A 5 27.17 2.20 12.10
CA PHE A 5 26.05 2.33 11.17
C PHE A 5 24.75 2.55 11.97
N PRO A 6 24.12 3.74 11.91
CA PRO A 6 23.02 4.12 12.78
C PRO A 6 21.69 3.55 12.27
N TRP A 7 21.64 2.25 12.01
CA TRP A 7 20.37 1.60 11.72
C TRP A 7 19.65 1.35 13.04
N GLN A 8 18.69 2.21 13.36
CA GLN A 8 17.92 2.13 14.61
C GLN A 8 16.80 1.07 14.55
N GLY A 9 16.61 0.39 13.41
CA GLY A 9 15.55 -0.62 13.26
C GLY A 9 14.13 -0.09 13.43
N ARG A 10 13.93 1.23 13.36
CA ARG A 10 12.64 1.87 13.56
C ARG A 10 11.72 1.58 12.39
N SER A 11 10.54 1.06 12.71
CA SER A 11 9.41 0.88 11.78
C SER A 11 8.30 1.87 12.12
N LEU A 12 7.26 1.92 11.27
CA LEU A 12 6.07 2.73 11.53
C LEU A 12 5.38 2.47 12.88
N ASN A 13 5.64 1.34 13.54
CA ASN A 13 5.08 1.05 14.86
C ASN A 13 5.69 1.92 15.97
N HIS A 14 6.90 2.43 15.77
CA HIS A 14 7.59 3.31 16.71
C HIS A 14 7.48 4.79 16.30
N LEU A 15 6.63 5.11 15.30
CA LEU A 15 6.57 6.45 14.71
C LEU A 15 6.25 7.54 15.74
N LYS A 16 5.43 7.21 16.75
CA LYS A 16 5.11 8.13 17.85
C LYS A 16 6.36 8.49 18.65
N GLU A 17 7.05 7.50 19.20
CA GLU A 17 8.30 7.65 19.97
C GLU A 17 9.35 8.42 19.14
N VAL A 18 9.50 8.07 17.86
CA VAL A 18 10.44 8.73 16.96
C VAL A 18 10.12 10.22 16.81
N LEU A 19 8.86 10.59 16.59
CA LEU A 19 8.45 11.99 16.40
C LEU A 19 8.62 12.85 17.66
N GLU A 20 8.41 12.25 18.83
CA GLU A 20 8.47 12.93 20.12
C GLU A 20 9.89 13.06 20.65
N ASP A 21 10.61 11.94 20.70
CA ASP A 21 11.83 11.80 21.49
C ASP A 21 13.11 11.78 20.64
N GLU A 22 13.03 11.35 19.38
CA GLU A 22 14.24 11.07 18.58
C GLU A 22 14.50 12.11 17.49
N VAL A 23 13.46 12.54 16.77
CA VAL A 23 13.60 13.49 15.66
C VAL A 23 13.84 14.90 16.19
N GLY A 24 14.94 15.50 15.77
CA GLY A 24 15.30 16.87 16.17
C GLY A 24 14.65 17.95 15.30
N ALA A 25 14.68 19.20 15.77
CA ALA A 25 14.19 20.36 15.00
C ALA A 25 15.01 20.70 13.74
N LEU A 26 16.21 20.14 13.62
CA LEU A 26 17.14 20.39 12.51
C LEU A 26 17.18 19.24 11.51
N HIS A 27 16.65 18.08 11.88
CA HIS A 27 16.68 16.85 11.09
C HIS A 27 15.26 16.48 10.69
N PRO A 28 14.92 16.45 9.39
CA PRO A 28 13.62 15.98 8.96
C PRO A 28 13.46 14.49 9.24
N LEU A 29 12.21 14.07 9.48
CA LEU A 29 11.82 12.67 9.37
C LEU A 29 11.30 12.41 7.95
N MET A 30 11.95 11.50 7.24
CA MET A 30 11.56 11.07 5.91
C MET A 30 10.87 9.70 5.98
N LEU A 31 9.62 9.67 5.56
CA LEU A 31 8.81 8.46 5.45
C LEU A 31 8.80 8.00 3.99
N CYS A 32 9.58 6.98 3.70
CA CYS A 32 9.74 6.41 2.37
C CYS A 32 8.83 5.19 2.22
N SER A 33 7.88 5.22 1.30
CA SER A 33 6.96 4.12 1.03
C SER A 33 7.18 3.49 -0.35
N ALA A 34 6.64 2.28 -0.54
CA ALA A 34 6.49 1.74 -1.89
C ALA A 34 5.50 2.59 -2.71
N PRO A 35 5.61 2.58 -4.06
CA PRO A 35 4.69 3.33 -4.91
C PRO A 35 3.22 3.06 -4.60
N GLY A 36 2.40 4.12 -4.58
CA GLY A 36 0.97 4.04 -4.29
C GLY A 36 0.60 3.86 -2.82
N HIS A 37 1.57 3.80 -1.89
CA HIS A 37 1.29 3.71 -0.45
C HIS A 37 1.53 5.07 0.23
N ASP A 38 0.49 5.63 0.87
CA ASP A 38 0.60 6.86 1.66
C ASP A 38 0.50 6.58 3.16
N VAL A 39 1.47 7.08 3.91
CA VAL A 39 1.54 6.97 5.38
C VAL A 39 1.23 8.29 6.10
N SER A 40 0.87 9.34 5.35
CA SER A 40 0.59 10.66 5.90
C SER A 40 -0.51 10.64 6.98
N GLY A 41 -1.53 9.78 6.81
CA GLY A 41 -2.62 9.61 7.77
C GLY A 41 -2.16 9.13 9.16
N ARG A 42 -1.07 8.36 9.26
CA ARG A 42 -0.52 7.94 10.56
C ARG A 42 0.06 9.13 11.33
N VAL A 43 0.77 10.02 10.63
CA VAL A 43 1.34 11.24 11.20
C VAL A 43 0.24 12.17 11.68
N GLU A 44 -0.83 12.33 10.89
CA GLU A 44 -1.99 13.14 11.25
C GLU A 44 -2.73 12.60 12.49
N ALA A 45 -2.84 11.28 12.61
CA ALA A 45 -3.42 10.65 13.78
C ALA A 45 -2.59 10.91 15.05
N ILE A 46 -1.27 10.74 14.97
CA ILE A 46 -0.34 10.99 16.09
C ILE A 46 -0.38 12.47 16.48
N ALA A 47 -0.30 13.39 15.52
CA ALA A 47 -0.35 14.82 15.81
C ALA A 47 -1.66 15.23 16.51
N ARG A 48 -2.79 14.60 16.14
CA ARG A 48 -4.08 14.83 16.79
C ARG A 48 -4.12 14.27 18.21
N GLU A 49 -3.62 13.05 18.41
CA GLU A 49 -3.53 12.40 19.73
C GLU A 49 -2.68 13.24 20.69
N GLU A 50 -1.52 13.70 20.22
CA GLU A 50 -0.54 14.48 20.99
C GLU A 50 -0.80 16.00 20.99
N ARG A 51 -1.94 16.41 20.41
CA ARG A 51 -2.38 17.81 20.34
C ARG A 51 -1.31 18.75 19.75
N LYS A 52 -0.54 18.26 18.78
CA LYS A 52 0.48 19.02 18.05
C LYS A 52 -0.17 19.73 16.86
N GLU A 53 0.16 20.99 16.66
CA GLU A 53 -0.28 21.72 15.47
C GLU A 53 0.53 21.24 14.25
N LEU A 54 -0.13 20.48 13.36
CA LEU A 54 0.44 19.95 12.13
C LEU A 54 -0.14 20.65 10.91
N ASN A 55 0.73 21.26 10.10
CA ASN A 55 0.36 21.85 8.82
C ASN A 55 0.90 20.98 7.68
N SER A 56 0.01 20.46 6.82
CA SER A 56 0.40 19.61 5.70
C SER A 56 0.24 20.31 4.35
N VAL A 57 1.13 20.05 3.42
CA VAL A 57 1.07 20.55 2.03
C VAL A 57 1.38 19.42 1.06
N ALA A 58 0.54 19.25 0.04
CA ALA A 58 0.81 18.34 -1.07
C ALA A 58 1.77 19.01 -2.06
N MET A 59 2.90 18.35 -2.30
CA MET A 59 3.89 18.80 -3.25
C MET A 59 3.55 18.32 -4.67
N GLY A 60 4.18 18.93 -5.68
CA GLY A 60 3.93 18.62 -7.10
C GLY A 60 2.93 19.56 -7.78
N SER A 61 2.41 20.57 -7.09
CA SER A 61 1.65 21.68 -7.68
C SER A 61 2.42 23.00 -7.57
N ALA A 62 2.18 23.93 -8.50
CA ALA A 62 2.83 25.24 -8.50
C ALA A 62 2.50 26.08 -7.23
N GLU A 63 1.31 25.88 -6.66
CA GLU A 63 0.87 26.55 -5.42
C GLU A 63 1.46 25.90 -4.15
N GLY A 64 1.84 24.62 -4.23
CA GLY A 64 2.41 23.86 -3.11
C GLY A 64 3.77 24.41 -2.67
N PHE A 65 4.62 24.80 -3.62
CA PHE A 65 5.98 25.30 -3.33
C PHE A 65 6.01 26.56 -2.45
N PRO A 66 5.35 27.69 -2.81
CA PRO A 66 5.37 28.89 -1.98
C PRO A 66 4.68 28.66 -0.63
N THR A 67 3.66 27.81 -0.59
CA THR A 67 2.95 27.43 0.64
C THR A 67 3.88 26.67 1.58
N ALA A 68 4.61 25.66 1.08
CA ALA A 68 5.57 24.88 1.84
C ALA A 68 6.64 25.77 2.47
N GLU A 69 7.21 26.69 1.70
CA GLU A 69 8.24 27.61 2.20
C GLU A 69 7.73 28.54 3.31
N LYS A 70 6.51 29.07 3.15
CA LYS A 70 5.86 29.91 4.17
C LYS A 70 5.61 29.10 5.45
N LEU A 71 5.10 27.88 5.32
CA LEU A 71 4.85 26.98 6.44
C LEU A 71 6.15 26.66 7.19
N LEU A 72 7.20 26.25 6.48
CA LEU A 72 8.50 25.96 7.08
C LEU A 72 9.11 27.18 7.80
N ALA A 73 9.00 28.37 7.21
CA ALA A 73 9.51 29.61 7.82
C ALA A 73 8.74 30.03 9.07
N SER A 74 7.43 29.83 9.09
CA SER A 74 6.59 30.13 10.26
C SER A 74 6.78 29.08 11.36
N ALA A 75 6.76 27.81 10.98
CA ALA A 75 6.84 26.69 11.89
C ALA A 75 8.19 26.61 12.61
N SER A 76 9.30 26.93 11.93
CA SER A 76 10.63 26.97 12.55
C SER A 76 10.74 28.00 13.68
N LYS A 77 9.90 29.04 13.68
CA LYS A 77 9.83 30.06 14.74
C LYS A 77 8.81 29.71 15.82
N ARG A 78 7.66 29.14 15.43
CA ARG A 78 6.55 28.83 16.36
C ARG A 78 6.67 27.47 17.04
N GLY A 79 7.46 26.54 16.50
CA GLY A 79 7.55 25.18 17.02
C GLY A 79 6.44 24.25 16.58
N THR A 80 5.84 24.50 15.41
CA THR A 80 4.73 23.67 14.89
C THR A 80 5.26 22.63 13.91
N TRP A 81 4.49 21.58 13.63
CA TRP A 81 4.92 20.52 12.72
C TRP A 81 4.53 20.87 11.28
N VAL A 82 5.38 20.49 10.33
CA VAL A 82 5.10 20.63 8.89
C VAL A 82 5.27 19.28 8.22
N MET A 83 4.27 18.85 7.45
CA MET A 83 4.34 17.65 6.63
C MET A 83 4.30 18.00 5.14
N LEU A 84 5.37 17.69 4.42
CA LEU A 84 5.46 17.80 2.97
C LEU A 84 5.06 16.45 2.37
N LYS A 85 3.94 16.39 1.63
CA LYS A 85 3.43 15.15 1.05
C LYS A 85 3.87 14.97 -0.40
N ASN A 86 4.06 13.72 -0.83
CA ASN A 86 4.32 13.34 -2.22
C ASN A 86 5.58 14.00 -2.82
N CYS A 87 6.65 14.11 -2.03
CA CYS A 87 7.87 14.82 -2.41
C CYS A 87 8.62 14.21 -3.61
N HIS A 88 8.40 12.91 -3.91
CA HIS A 88 8.89 12.26 -5.13
C HIS A 88 8.44 12.97 -6.43
N LEU A 89 7.36 13.77 -6.37
CA LEU A 89 6.85 14.55 -7.51
C LEU A 89 7.62 15.86 -7.75
N CYS A 90 8.52 16.28 -6.87
CA CYS A 90 9.20 17.57 -6.95
C CYS A 90 10.70 17.49 -6.59
N ILE A 91 11.42 16.57 -7.23
CA ILE A 91 12.84 16.31 -6.96
C ILE A 91 13.71 17.57 -7.01
N ASP A 92 13.56 18.40 -8.04
CA ASP A 92 14.36 19.62 -8.21
C ASP A 92 14.16 20.60 -7.05
N TRP A 93 12.91 20.74 -6.56
CA TRP A 93 12.62 21.59 -5.41
C TRP A 93 13.22 21.05 -4.11
N LEU A 94 13.26 19.72 -3.94
CA LEU A 94 13.92 19.10 -2.79
C LEU A 94 15.41 19.43 -2.77
N GLU A 95 16.08 19.29 -3.92
CA GLU A 95 17.52 19.51 -4.05
C GLU A 95 17.88 21.00 -3.93
N GLU A 96 17.19 21.87 -4.65
CA GLU A 96 17.60 23.26 -4.78
C GLU A 96 17.09 24.17 -3.65
N THR A 97 15.96 23.83 -3.04
CA THR A 97 15.26 24.70 -2.07
C THR A 97 15.23 24.08 -0.69
N LEU A 98 14.73 22.85 -0.55
CA LEU A 98 14.57 22.24 0.77
C LEU A 98 15.92 21.99 1.45
N VAL A 99 16.88 21.37 0.74
CA VAL A 99 18.23 21.12 1.29
C VAL A 99 18.90 22.42 1.75
N LYS A 100 18.87 23.48 0.94
CA LYS A 100 19.42 24.80 1.33
C LYS A 100 18.73 25.37 2.57
N ARG A 101 17.40 25.23 2.66
CA ARG A 101 16.63 25.68 3.82
C ARG A 101 17.00 24.89 5.08
N LEU A 102 17.17 23.56 4.98
CA LEU A 102 17.61 22.72 6.10
C LEU A 102 19.00 23.14 6.59
N HIS A 103 19.95 23.42 5.68
CA HIS A 103 21.28 23.93 6.06
C HIS A 103 21.25 25.30 6.76
N SER A 104 20.21 26.11 6.51
CA SER A 104 20.03 27.41 7.17
C SER A 104 19.41 27.32 8.57
N LEU A 105 18.86 26.16 8.95
CA LEU A 105 18.35 25.94 10.31
C LEU A 105 19.52 25.90 11.29
N GLY A 106 19.28 26.33 12.52
CA GLY A 106 20.34 26.44 13.52
C GLY A 106 19.82 26.69 14.92
N ALA A 107 20.64 27.30 15.77
CA ALA A 107 20.33 27.46 17.19
C ALA A 107 19.08 28.31 17.49
N SER A 108 18.64 29.15 16.54
CA SER A 108 17.42 29.97 16.66
C SER A 108 16.14 29.22 16.28
N THR A 109 16.24 27.99 15.75
CA THR A 109 15.09 27.15 15.42
C THR A 109 14.41 26.65 16.69
N HIS A 110 13.09 26.73 16.71
CA HIS A 110 12.29 26.29 17.85
C HIS A 110 12.45 24.78 18.07
N ARG A 111 12.64 24.35 19.32
CA ARG A 111 12.95 22.94 19.66
C ARG A 111 11.84 21.95 19.30
N ASP A 112 10.57 22.39 19.36
CA ASP A 112 9.41 21.56 19.01
C ASP A 112 9.10 21.52 17.50
N PHE A 113 9.84 22.28 16.69
CA PHE A 113 9.68 22.22 15.23
C PHE A 113 9.99 20.80 14.73
N ARG A 114 9.16 20.28 13.83
CA ARG A 114 9.37 18.99 13.16
C ARG A 114 9.04 19.14 11.69
N ILE A 115 9.90 18.59 10.84
CA ILE A 115 9.65 18.47 9.40
C ILE A 115 9.45 16.99 9.11
N ILE A 116 8.29 16.65 8.56
CA ILE A 116 7.97 15.31 8.09
C ILE A 116 7.88 15.36 6.57
N ILE A 117 8.53 14.42 5.90
CA ILE A 117 8.57 14.32 4.43
C ILE A 117 7.97 12.97 4.07
N THR A 118 6.88 12.93 3.31
CA THR A 118 6.37 11.67 2.74
C THR A 118 6.77 11.56 1.27
N THR A 119 7.33 10.42 0.89
CA THR A 119 7.78 10.17 -0.48
C THR A 119 7.72 8.69 -0.84
N GLU A 120 7.63 8.40 -2.13
CA GLU A 120 7.91 7.07 -2.64
C GLU A 120 9.42 6.84 -2.72
N ILE A 121 9.86 5.59 -2.58
CA ILE A 121 11.25 5.20 -2.78
C ILE A 121 11.62 5.42 -4.25
N SER A 122 12.57 6.31 -4.51
CA SER A 122 13.04 6.64 -5.85
C SER A 122 14.55 6.87 -5.89
N PRO A 123 15.26 6.37 -6.91
CA PRO A 123 16.70 6.62 -7.05
C PRO A 123 17.01 8.08 -7.38
N LYS A 124 15.99 8.89 -7.71
CA LYS A 124 16.12 10.32 -8.00
C LYS A 124 16.12 11.19 -6.74
N LEU A 125 15.85 10.62 -5.56
CA LEU A 125 15.84 11.40 -4.33
C LEU A 125 17.24 11.97 -4.04
N PRO A 126 17.36 13.26 -3.68
CA PRO A 126 18.66 13.88 -3.45
C PRO A 126 19.41 13.18 -2.30
N ALA A 127 20.64 12.73 -2.57
CA ALA A 127 21.46 12.05 -1.56
C ALA A 127 21.73 12.92 -0.32
N ALA A 128 21.93 14.23 -0.53
CA ALA A 128 22.10 15.18 0.57
C ALA A 128 20.87 15.23 1.50
N LEU A 129 19.65 15.20 0.93
CA LEU A 129 18.43 15.17 1.73
C LEU A 129 18.32 13.88 2.55
N LEU A 130 18.63 12.73 1.94
CA LEU A 130 18.65 11.43 2.63
C LEU A 130 19.67 11.40 3.78
N GLN A 131 20.84 12.03 3.60
CA GLN A 131 21.87 12.12 4.65
C GLN A 131 21.49 13.06 5.79
N MET A 132 20.70 14.10 5.50
CA MET A 132 20.25 15.07 6.51
C MET A 132 19.03 14.60 7.30
N SER A 133 18.31 13.58 6.80
CA SER A 133 17.03 13.13 7.32
C SER A 133 17.13 11.78 8.03
N ASP A 134 16.40 11.64 9.12
CA ASP A 134 16.11 10.32 9.69
C ASP A 134 15.09 9.63 8.78
N THR A 135 15.39 8.43 8.31
CA THR A 135 14.56 7.75 7.31
C THR A 135 13.88 6.51 7.89
N ILE A 136 12.54 6.46 7.81
CA ILE A 136 11.76 5.26 8.07
C ILE A 136 11.22 4.74 6.74
N VAL A 137 11.51 3.47 6.46
CA VAL A 137 10.91 2.76 5.33
C VAL A 137 9.56 2.19 5.78
N ALA A 138 8.50 2.74 5.19
CA ALA A 138 7.13 2.31 5.35
C ALA A 138 6.84 1.13 4.42
N GLU A 139 7.08 -0.08 4.92
CA GLU A 139 6.62 -1.28 4.23
C GLU A 139 5.11 -1.45 4.44
N ALA A 140 4.37 -1.64 3.35
CA ALA A 140 2.98 -2.00 3.45
C ALA A 140 2.86 -3.38 4.13
N PRO A 141 1.88 -3.58 5.05
CA PRO A 141 1.58 -4.90 5.57
C PRO A 141 1.35 -5.89 4.42
N ALA A 142 2.20 -6.93 4.36
CA ALA A 142 2.15 -7.95 3.31
C ALA A 142 1.19 -9.08 3.69
N GLY A 143 0.78 -9.86 2.68
CA GLY A 143 -0.15 -10.97 2.86
C GLY A 143 -1.60 -10.60 2.56
N VAL A 144 -2.37 -11.62 2.17
CA VAL A 144 -3.75 -11.49 1.72
C VAL A 144 -4.63 -10.90 2.83
N LYS A 145 -4.51 -11.39 4.07
CA LYS A 145 -5.28 -10.84 5.21
C LYS A 145 -5.10 -9.33 5.36
N ALA A 146 -3.85 -8.87 5.40
CA ALA A 146 -3.55 -7.47 5.66
C ALA A 146 -4.01 -6.56 4.51
N SER A 147 -3.86 -7.02 3.26
CA SER A 147 -4.38 -6.34 2.07
C SER A 147 -5.92 -6.27 2.10
N MET A 148 -6.61 -7.37 2.38
CA MET A 148 -8.06 -7.41 2.48
C MET A 148 -8.58 -6.52 3.60
N SER A 149 -8.01 -6.60 4.81
CA SER A 149 -8.41 -5.74 5.94
C SER A 149 -8.30 -4.26 5.59
N ARG A 150 -7.21 -3.87 4.92
CA ARG A 150 -6.98 -2.47 4.53
C ARG A 150 -7.99 -2.00 3.47
N PHE A 151 -8.13 -2.76 2.39
CA PHE A 151 -9.05 -2.41 1.31
C PHE A 151 -10.51 -2.44 1.77
N PHE A 152 -10.92 -3.47 2.50
CA PHE A 152 -12.31 -3.60 2.95
C PHE A 152 -12.69 -2.52 3.99
N SER A 153 -11.74 -2.06 4.80
CA SER A 153 -11.92 -0.93 5.72
C SER A 153 -12.04 0.42 5.01
N SER A 154 -11.50 0.56 3.79
CA SER A 154 -11.62 1.82 3.03
C SER A 154 -12.99 1.99 2.35
N ILE A 155 -13.78 0.91 2.25
CA ILE A 155 -15.12 0.94 1.69
C ILE A 155 -16.05 1.73 2.63
N ALA A 156 -16.73 2.73 2.09
CA ALA A 156 -17.65 3.57 2.84
C ALA A 156 -18.77 2.73 3.49
N SER A 157 -19.07 2.99 4.77
CA SER A 157 -20.03 2.19 5.55
C SER A 157 -21.43 2.17 4.94
N ASN A 158 -21.84 3.24 4.27
CA ASN A 158 -23.12 3.35 3.57
C ASN A 158 -23.19 2.51 2.29
N ARG A 159 -22.07 1.93 1.82
CA ARG A 159 -22.03 1.04 0.65
C ARG A 159 -22.51 -0.38 0.98
N PHE A 160 -22.41 -0.78 2.25
CA PHE A 160 -22.79 -2.11 2.73
C PHE A 160 -24.29 -2.28 2.97
N GLN A 161 -25.13 -2.04 1.95
CA GLN A 161 -26.59 -2.09 2.09
C GLN A 161 -27.22 -3.40 1.56
N ASP A 162 -26.51 -4.11 0.69
CA ASP A 162 -27.02 -5.28 -0.02
C ASP A 162 -26.10 -6.49 0.23
N PRO A 163 -26.59 -7.58 0.83
CA PRO A 163 -25.81 -8.80 1.03
C PRO A 163 -25.16 -9.34 -0.25
N VAL A 164 -25.81 -9.19 -1.41
CA VAL A 164 -25.26 -9.62 -2.70
C VAL A 164 -24.03 -8.79 -3.08
N ARG A 165 -24.11 -7.47 -2.95
CA ARG A 165 -22.96 -6.58 -3.15
C ARG A 165 -21.85 -6.86 -2.14
N ASN A 166 -22.19 -7.00 -0.86
CA ASN A 166 -21.23 -7.27 0.20
C ASN A 166 -20.42 -8.55 -0.09
N ARG A 167 -21.09 -9.62 -0.55
CA ARG A 167 -20.45 -10.86 -0.99
C ARG A 167 -19.47 -10.63 -2.13
N LEU A 168 -19.88 -9.89 -3.16
CA LEU A 168 -19.05 -9.59 -4.32
C LEU A 168 -17.88 -8.65 -3.98
N TYR A 169 -18.06 -7.72 -3.05
CA TYR A 169 -16.96 -6.89 -2.53
C TYR A 169 -15.91 -7.73 -1.83
N LEU A 170 -16.33 -8.76 -1.09
CA LEU A 170 -15.41 -9.68 -0.41
C LEU A 170 -14.61 -10.52 -1.43
N VAL A 171 -15.28 -11.00 -2.49
CA VAL A 171 -14.64 -11.71 -3.60
C VAL A 171 -13.67 -10.79 -4.37
N LEU A 172 -14.04 -9.53 -4.60
CA LEU A 172 -13.16 -8.54 -5.22
C LEU A 172 -11.94 -8.23 -4.35
N ALA A 173 -12.14 -8.04 -3.05
CA ALA A 173 -11.07 -7.82 -2.09
C ALA A 173 -10.07 -8.98 -2.10
N TRP A 174 -10.56 -10.22 -2.07
CA TRP A 174 -9.71 -11.42 -2.20
C TRP A 174 -8.93 -11.40 -3.52
N THR A 175 -9.61 -11.17 -4.64
CA THR A 175 -9.00 -11.16 -5.98
C THR A 175 -7.89 -10.11 -6.08
N HIS A 176 -8.17 -8.88 -5.63
CA HIS A 176 -7.18 -7.80 -5.59
C HIS A 176 -5.96 -8.15 -4.72
N SER A 177 -6.20 -8.69 -3.52
CA SER A 177 -5.15 -9.11 -2.61
C SER A 177 -4.29 -10.23 -3.17
N VAL A 178 -4.88 -11.23 -3.84
CA VAL A 178 -4.14 -12.30 -4.51
C VAL A 178 -3.29 -11.76 -5.66
N ILE A 179 -3.86 -10.89 -6.51
CA ILE A 179 -3.14 -10.25 -7.63
C ILE A 179 -1.91 -9.49 -7.13
N GLN A 180 -2.07 -8.68 -6.08
CA GLN A 180 -0.97 -7.94 -5.47
C GLN A 180 0.06 -8.86 -4.82
N GLU A 181 -0.38 -9.88 -4.07
CA GLU A 181 0.52 -10.78 -3.35
C GLU A 181 1.39 -11.59 -4.32
N ARG A 182 0.86 -11.97 -5.49
CA ARG A 182 1.63 -12.63 -6.57
C ARG A 182 2.80 -11.77 -7.08
N LEU A 183 2.77 -10.45 -6.98
CA LEU A 183 3.91 -9.58 -7.34
C LEU A 183 5.16 -9.84 -6.49
N ARG A 184 5.00 -10.40 -5.29
CA ARG A 184 6.13 -10.78 -4.42
C ARG A 184 6.91 -11.99 -4.93
N TYR A 185 6.34 -12.73 -5.87
CA TYR A 185 6.86 -14.00 -6.40
C TYR A 185 7.29 -13.90 -7.86
N VAL A 186 7.50 -12.70 -8.41
CA VAL A 186 8.04 -12.53 -9.77
C VAL A 186 9.40 -13.26 -9.88
N PRO A 187 9.61 -14.13 -10.91
CA PRO A 187 8.78 -14.30 -12.11
C PRO A 187 7.68 -15.39 -12.03
N ALA A 188 7.59 -16.17 -10.95
CA ALA A 188 6.62 -17.26 -10.82
C ALA A 188 5.17 -16.77 -10.63
N GLY A 189 4.98 -15.68 -9.89
CA GLY A 189 3.65 -15.08 -9.68
C GLY A 189 3.15 -14.28 -10.88
N TRP A 190 4.05 -13.54 -11.53
CA TRP A 190 3.84 -12.77 -12.76
C TRP A 190 5.15 -12.75 -13.53
N SER A 191 5.10 -12.73 -14.86
CA SER A 191 6.33 -12.72 -15.66
C SER A 191 7.14 -11.43 -15.50
N GLN A 192 6.50 -10.32 -15.11
CA GLN A 192 7.12 -9.04 -14.81
C GLN A 192 6.39 -8.30 -13.68
N LYS A 193 7.01 -7.23 -13.15
CA LYS A 193 6.40 -6.39 -12.14
C LYS A 193 5.39 -5.44 -12.78
N TYR A 194 4.12 -5.64 -12.49
CA TYR A 194 3.03 -4.71 -12.82
C TYR A 194 2.70 -3.82 -11.61
N GLU A 195 1.99 -2.73 -11.87
CA GLU A 195 1.54 -1.78 -10.86
C GLU A 195 0.01 -1.89 -10.70
N PHE A 196 -0.44 -2.74 -9.79
CA PHE A 196 -1.86 -2.89 -9.45
C PHE A 196 -2.20 -2.03 -8.24
N MET A 197 -3.07 -1.03 -8.42
CA MET A 197 -3.37 -0.02 -7.43
C MET A 197 -4.69 -0.32 -6.71
N GLU A 198 -4.86 0.19 -5.48
CA GLU A 198 -6.15 0.11 -4.77
C GLU A 198 -7.26 0.87 -5.50
N ALA A 199 -6.89 1.90 -6.29
CA ALA A 199 -7.82 2.60 -7.17
C ALA A 199 -8.46 1.66 -8.20
N ASP A 200 -7.73 0.64 -8.69
CA ASP A 200 -8.28 -0.33 -9.64
C ASP A 200 -9.39 -1.15 -8.95
N ALA A 201 -9.12 -1.65 -7.73
CA ALA A 201 -10.12 -2.37 -6.95
C ALA A 201 -11.31 -1.48 -6.55
N THR A 202 -11.08 -0.20 -6.29
CA THR A 202 -12.16 0.76 -6.00
C THR A 202 -13.10 0.93 -7.20
N HIS A 203 -12.55 1.06 -8.42
CA HIS A 203 -13.35 1.05 -9.64
C HIS A 203 -14.06 -0.30 -9.86
N GLY A 204 -13.44 -1.40 -9.45
CA GLY A 204 -14.09 -2.72 -9.44
C GLY A 204 -15.36 -2.76 -8.58
N LEU A 205 -15.40 -2.04 -7.46
CA LEU A 205 -16.62 -1.90 -6.65
C LEU A 205 -17.71 -1.15 -7.43
N ASP A 206 -17.35 -0.11 -8.19
CA ASP A 206 -18.30 0.67 -8.99
C ASP A 206 -18.90 -0.17 -10.12
N VAL A 207 -18.09 -1.02 -10.74
CA VAL A 207 -18.54 -2.01 -11.74
C VAL A 207 -19.53 -2.99 -11.12
N ILE A 208 -19.21 -3.55 -9.94
CA ILE A 208 -20.11 -4.45 -9.22
C ILE A 208 -21.43 -3.76 -8.92
N ASP A 209 -21.40 -2.52 -8.44
CA ASP A 209 -22.61 -1.77 -8.11
C ASP A 209 -23.50 -1.54 -9.32
N ALA A 210 -22.91 -1.11 -10.43
CA ALA A 210 -23.64 -0.88 -11.67
C ALA A 210 -24.31 -2.18 -12.17
N LEU A 211 -23.56 -3.28 -12.20
CA LEU A 211 -24.04 -4.57 -12.73
C LEU A 211 -25.09 -5.22 -11.82
N VAL A 212 -24.92 -5.13 -10.49
CA VAL A 212 -25.93 -5.61 -9.54
C VAL A 212 -27.19 -4.75 -9.59
N GLN A 213 -27.05 -3.43 -9.71
CA GLN A 213 -28.18 -2.52 -9.83
C GLN A 213 -29.00 -2.78 -11.10
N GLU A 214 -28.33 -3.02 -12.22
CA GLU A 214 -28.97 -3.38 -13.49
C GLU A 214 -29.73 -4.72 -13.36
N ALA A 215 -29.08 -5.74 -12.82
CA ALA A 215 -29.67 -7.07 -12.63
C ALA A 215 -30.83 -7.08 -11.63
N ALA A 216 -30.82 -6.20 -10.62
CA ALA A 216 -31.89 -6.09 -9.65
C ALA A 216 -33.21 -5.63 -10.28
N GLY A 217 -33.17 -4.86 -11.39
CA GLY A 217 -34.36 -4.47 -12.15
C GLY A 217 -35.44 -3.77 -11.31
N GLY A 218 -35.06 -3.01 -10.29
CA GLY A 218 -35.96 -2.33 -9.36
C GLY A 218 -36.34 -3.14 -8.10
N LYS A 219 -35.84 -4.36 -7.93
CA LYS A 219 -35.93 -5.12 -6.67
C LYS A 219 -34.93 -4.59 -5.64
N ALA A 220 -35.21 -4.87 -4.36
CA ALA A 220 -34.30 -4.52 -3.27
C ALA A 220 -33.01 -5.36 -3.25
N ILE A 221 -33.09 -6.62 -3.69
CA ILE A 221 -31.96 -7.57 -3.72
C ILE A 221 -31.96 -8.26 -5.08
N ALA A 222 -30.79 -8.33 -5.72
CA ALA A 222 -30.61 -9.02 -6.99
C ALA A 222 -30.61 -10.55 -6.80
N ASP A 223 -31.01 -11.27 -7.84
CA ASP A 223 -30.92 -12.73 -7.90
C ASP A 223 -29.52 -13.12 -8.39
N PRO A 224 -28.68 -13.81 -7.58
CA PRO A 224 -27.31 -14.16 -7.96
C PRO A 224 -27.19 -14.90 -9.29
N ASP A 225 -28.15 -15.75 -9.63
CA ASP A 225 -28.14 -16.53 -10.87
C ASP A 225 -28.39 -15.65 -12.11
N LYS A 226 -28.92 -14.44 -11.91
CA LYS A 226 -29.23 -13.48 -12.99
C LYS A 226 -28.20 -12.37 -13.12
N LEU A 227 -27.16 -12.39 -12.28
CA LEU A 227 -26.08 -11.42 -12.40
C LEU A 227 -25.36 -11.61 -13.75
N PRO A 228 -24.93 -10.52 -14.40
CA PRO A 228 -24.21 -10.59 -15.68
C PRO A 228 -22.75 -11.00 -15.43
N TRP A 229 -22.55 -12.27 -15.11
CA TRP A 229 -21.25 -12.83 -14.72
C TRP A 229 -20.19 -12.67 -15.80
N ASP A 230 -20.54 -12.91 -17.07
CA ASP A 230 -19.62 -12.72 -18.20
C ASP A 230 -19.18 -11.27 -18.35
N ALA A 231 -20.10 -10.32 -18.21
CA ALA A 231 -19.78 -8.89 -18.27
C ALA A 231 -18.91 -8.45 -17.09
N THR A 232 -19.20 -8.98 -15.89
CA THR A 232 -18.42 -8.74 -14.68
C THR A 232 -16.98 -9.19 -14.88
N ARG A 233 -16.79 -10.46 -15.27
CA ARG A 233 -15.46 -11.05 -15.52
C ARG A 233 -14.73 -10.33 -16.64
N ALA A 234 -15.39 -10.09 -17.77
CA ALA A 234 -14.78 -9.39 -18.89
C ALA A 234 -14.30 -7.97 -18.51
N THR A 235 -15.08 -7.24 -17.72
CA THR A 235 -14.72 -5.88 -17.27
C THR A 235 -13.54 -5.92 -16.29
N LEU A 236 -13.59 -6.81 -15.30
CA LEU A 236 -12.50 -6.97 -14.32
C LEU A 236 -11.19 -7.40 -15.00
N CYS A 237 -11.27 -8.39 -15.90
CA CYS A 237 -10.12 -8.94 -16.61
C CYS A 237 -9.52 -7.96 -17.63
N LYS A 238 -10.33 -7.27 -18.42
CA LYS A 238 -9.81 -6.45 -19.55
C LYS A 238 -9.58 -5.00 -19.18
N SER A 239 -10.47 -4.43 -18.38
CA SER A 239 -10.49 -2.98 -18.13
C SER A 239 -9.88 -2.62 -16.78
N ILE A 240 -10.20 -3.37 -15.71
CA ILE A 240 -9.76 -3.00 -14.36
C ILE A 240 -8.34 -3.50 -14.09
N PHE A 241 -8.12 -4.81 -14.10
CA PHE A 241 -6.82 -5.39 -13.76
C PHE A 241 -5.94 -5.64 -15.00
N GLY A 242 -6.50 -6.08 -16.13
CA GLY A 242 -5.69 -6.40 -17.31
C GLY A 242 -5.23 -5.21 -18.14
N GLY A 243 -5.73 -3.99 -17.88
CA GLY A 243 -5.35 -2.80 -18.64
C GLY A 243 -3.84 -2.47 -18.59
N ARG A 244 -3.13 -3.00 -17.59
CA ARG A 244 -1.66 -2.85 -17.44
C ARG A 244 -0.88 -4.11 -17.82
N ILE A 245 -1.56 -5.22 -18.05
CA ILE A 245 -0.92 -6.50 -18.41
C ILE A 245 -0.54 -6.47 -19.88
N THR A 246 0.73 -6.74 -20.14
CA THR A 246 1.32 -6.71 -21.49
C THR A 246 1.68 -8.08 -22.03
N LYS A 247 1.65 -9.12 -21.18
CA LYS A 247 2.07 -10.48 -21.50
C LYS A 247 0.86 -11.40 -21.57
N PRO A 248 0.64 -12.14 -22.68
CA PRO A 248 -0.52 -13.01 -22.82
C PRO A 248 -0.65 -14.06 -21.71
N VAL A 249 0.45 -14.68 -21.27
CA VAL A 249 0.45 -15.66 -20.18
C VAL A 249 0.02 -15.06 -18.83
N ASP A 250 0.36 -13.79 -18.60
CA ASP A 250 -0.08 -13.08 -17.40
C ASP A 250 -1.57 -12.73 -17.52
N GLN A 251 -2.07 -12.41 -18.72
CA GLN A 251 -3.50 -12.22 -18.93
C GLN A 251 -4.29 -13.52 -18.69
N GLU A 252 -3.80 -14.66 -19.17
CA GLU A 252 -4.40 -15.97 -18.90
C GLU A 252 -4.44 -16.28 -17.39
N THR A 253 -3.39 -15.91 -16.67
CA THR A 253 -3.33 -16.04 -15.21
C THR A 253 -4.37 -15.15 -14.52
N LEU A 254 -4.47 -13.89 -14.92
CA LEU A 254 -5.50 -12.97 -14.40
C LEU A 254 -6.91 -13.51 -14.67
N ASP A 255 -7.15 -13.96 -15.90
CA ASP A 255 -8.43 -14.53 -16.33
C ASP A 255 -8.78 -15.75 -15.47
N ALA A 256 -7.83 -16.66 -15.23
CA ALA A 256 -8.05 -17.82 -14.37
C ALA A 256 -8.41 -17.41 -12.92
N LEU A 257 -7.70 -16.44 -12.34
CA LEU A 257 -7.97 -15.95 -10.98
C LEU A 257 -9.39 -15.36 -10.87
N VAL A 258 -9.77 -14.48 -11.79
CA VAL A 258 -11.09 -13.83 -11.78
C VAL A 258 -12.20 -14.84 -12.09
N ASN A 259 -12.02 -15.67 -13.13
CA ASN A 259 -13.05 -16.61 -13.59
C ASN A 259 -13.34 -17.72 -12.57
N SER A 260 -12.39 -18.03 -11.70
CA SER A 260 -12.57 -19.05 -10.65
C SER A 260 -13.47 -18.61 -9.50
N VAL A 261 -13.57 -17.30 -9.22
CA VAL A 261 -14.28 -16.78 -8.03
C VAL A 261 -15.50 -15.92 -8.36
N PHE A 262 -15.54 -15.27 -9.54
CA PHE A 262 -16.72 -14.53 -10.00
C PHE A 262 -17.67 -15.46 -10.76
N VAL A 263 -18.31 -16.37 -10.02
CA VAL A 263 -19.27 -17.36 -10.50
C VAL A 263 -20.50 -17.41 -9.59
N PRO A 264 -21.68 -17.86 -10.07
CA PRO A 264 -22.87 -18.04 -9.22
C PRO A 264 -22.58 -18.85 -7.95
N ASP A 265 -21.73 -19.87 -8.08
CA ASP A 265 -21.33 -20.76 -6.98
C ASP A 265 -20.64 -20.04 -5.84
N CYS A 266 -20.15 -18.80 -6.02
CA CYS A 266 -19.57 -18.03 -4.93
C CYS A 266 -20.58 -17.72 -3.82
N PHE A 267 -21.88 -17.88 -4.07
CA PHE A 267 -22.95 -17.79 -3.07
C PHE A 267 -23.26 -19.14 -2.37
N ASN A 268 -22.64 -20.24 -2.79
CA ASN A 268 -22.83 -21.53 -2.17
C ASN A 268 -22.12 -21.59 -0.80
N VAL A 269 -22.69 -22.41 0.10
CA VAL A 269 -22.11 -22.74 1.41
C VAL A 269 -20.73 -23.37 1.21
N ASN A 270 -19.74 -22.96 2.02
CA ASN A 270 -18.36 -23.45 1.94
C ASN A 270 -17.69 -23.26 0.56
N PHE A 271 -18.06 -22.24 -0.20
CA PHE A 271 -17.37 -21.92 -1.44
C PHE A 271 -15.88 -21.64 -1.19
N LYS A 272 -15.00 -22.43 -1.83
CA LYS A 272 -13.55 -22.29 -1.73
C LYS A 272 -13.06 -21.22 -2.69
N LEU A 273 -12.26 -20.29 -2.19
CA LEU A 273 -11.70 -19.19 -2.99
C LEU A 273 -10.54 -19.60 -3.92
N VAL A 274 -9.98 -20.79 -3.70
CA VAL A 274 -8.92 -21.37 -4.51
C VAL A 274 -8.99 -22.89 -4.39
N ASP A 275 -8.57 -23.62 -5.43
CA ASP A 275 -8.48 -25.08 -5.37
C ASP A 275 -7.21 -25.53 -4.64
N ALA A 276 -7.26 -25.44 -3.30
CA ALA A 276 -6.20 -25.90 -2.42
C ALA A 276 -6.77 -26.59 -1.17
N LYS A 277 -5.97 -27.45 -0.55
CA LYS A 277 -6.37 -28.18 0.67
C LYS A 277 -6.60 -27.23 1.85
N ASP A 278 -5.82 -26.16 1.91
CA ASP A 278 -5.83 -25.13 2.94
C ASP A 278 -6.59 -23.86 2.49
N ALA A 279 -7.40 -23.96 1.43
CA ALA A 279 -8.14 -22.84 0.87
C ALA A 279 -9.15 -22.26 1.88
N PRO A 280 -9.18 -20.93 2.06
CA PRO A 280 -10.23 -20.29 2.83
C PRO A 280 -11.56 -20.42 2.09
N CYS A 281 -12.61 -20.71 2.85
CA CYS A 281 -13.99 -20.73 2.37
C CYS A 281 -14.66 -19.41 2.71
N LEU A 282 -15.48 -18.86 1.81
CA LEU A 282 -16.26 -17.66 2.10
C LEU A 282 -17.21 -17.88 3.29
N PRO A 283 -17.51 -16.85 4.10
CA PRO A 283 -18.42 -16.97 5.24
C PRO A 283 -19.83 -17.31 4.76
N ASP A 284 -20.68 -17.96 5.56
CA ASP A 284 -22.07 -18.22 5.13
C ASP A 284 -22.89 -16.93 5.04
N GLY A 285 -22.60 -16.00 5.97
CA GLY A 285 -23.17 -14.68 6.03
C GLY A 285 -22.53 -13.67 5.06
N SER A 286 -23.21 -12.56 4.82
CA SER A 286 -22.74 -11.45 3.98
C SER A 286 -23.13 -10.08 4.54
N SER A 287 -23.45 -10.01 5.84
CA SER A 287 -23.51 -8.73 6.53
C SER A 287 -22.10 -8.10 6.54
N LYS A 288 -22.05 -6.78 6.75
CA LYS A 288 -20.78 -6.09 6.90
C LYS A 288 -19.94 -6.74 8.01
N GLU A 289 -20.53 -6.93 9.18
CA GLU A 289 -19.90 -7.47 10.38
C GLU A 289 -19.36 -8.90 10.14
N GLU A 290 -20.14 -9.74 9.46
CA GLU A 290 -19.73 -11.10 9.11
C GLU A 290 -18.54 -11.10 8.15
N CYS A 291 -18.55 -10.23 7.13
CA CYS A 291 -17.41 -10.07 6.22
C CYS A 291 -16.15 -9.61 6.97
N PHE A 292 -16.24 -8.61 7.85
CA PHE A 292 -15.10 -8.14 8.63
C PHE A 292 -14.57 -9.24 9.56
N SER A 293 -15.45 -9.93 10.29
CA SER A 293 -15.08 -11.03 11.18
C SER A 293 -14.38 -12.16 10.44
N TRP A 294 -14.87 -12.49 9.23
CA TRP A 294 -14.24 -13.49 8.39
C TRP A 294 -12.83 -13.08 7.95
N ILE A 295 -12.62 -11.83 7.51
CA ILE A 295 -11.28 -11.32 7.15
C ILE A 295 -10.34 -11.42 8.37
N GLU A 296 -10.81 -11.05 9.55
CA GLU A 296 -10.04 -11.13 10.79
C GLU A 296 -9.67 -12.57 11.17
N SER A 297 -10.50 -13.55 10.82
CA SER A 297 -10.24 -14.97 11.05
C SER A 297 -9.15 -15.58 10.16
N LEU A 298 -8.80 -14.91 9.05
CA LEU A 298 -7.76 -15.39 8.14
C LEU A 298 -6.40 -15.47 8.84
N SER A 299 -5.56 -16.38 8.34
CA SER A 299 -4.16 -16.50 8.74
C SER A 299 -3.37 -15.22 8.40
N SER A 300 -2.51 -14.77 9.32
CA SER A 300 -1.57 -13.67 9.04
C SER A 300 -0.47 -14.08 8.06
N SER A 301 -0.14 -15.38 7.98
CA SER A 301 0.73 -15.93 6.95
C SER A 301 -0.10 -16.30 5.72
N THR A 302 0.34 -15.91 4.53
CA THR A 302 -0.33 -16.31 3.28
C THR A 302 0.44 -17.47 2.63
N PRO A 303 -0.10 -18.70 2.63
CA PRO A 303 0.50 -19.82 1.90
C PRO A 303 0.55 -19.53 0.39
N PRO A 304 1.60 -19.96 -0.34
CA PRO A 304 1.65 -19.82 -1.80
C PRO A 304 0.44 -20.45 -2.52
N THR A 305 -0.15 -21.49 -1.93
CA THR A 305 -1.35 -22.16 -2.45
C THR A 305 -2.56 -21.24 -2.50
N TRP A 306 -2.66 -20.26 -1.60
CA TRP A 306 -3.75 -19.27 -1.60
C TRP A 306 -3.75 -18.38 -2.83
N ILE A 307 -2.56 -18.15 -3.38
CA ILE A 307 -2.37 -17.29 -4.54
C ILE A 307 -2.23 -18.10 -5.83
N GLY A 308 -2.54 -19.40 -5.82
CA GLY A 308 -2.44 -20.27 -6.99
C GLY A 308 -1.01 -20.62 -7.39
N LEU A 309 -0.07 -20.61 -6.43
CA LEU A 309 1.30 -21.10 -6.60
C LEU A 309 1.51 -22.37 -5.76
N ASP A 310 2.44 -23.21 -6.17
CA ASP A 310 2.80 -24.39 -5.38
C ASP A 310 3.71 -23.98 -4.19
N GLY A 311 3.83 -24.88 -3.20
CA GLY A 311 4.60 -24.61 -1.99
C GLY A 311 6.10 -24.35 -2.22
N SER A 312 6.67 -24.75 -3.37
CA SER A 312 8.06 -24.46 -3.70
C SER A 312 8.31 -22.99 -4.04
N ALA A 313 7.26 -22.22 -4.37
CA ALA A 313 7.39 -20.81 -4.73
C ALA A 313 7.98 -19.97 -3.60
N GLU A 314 7.65 -20.25 -2.33
CA GLU A 314 8.25 -19.53 -1.19
C GLU A 314 9.72 -19.88 -1.01
N ALA A 315 10.10 -21.15 -1.22
CA ALA A 315 11.51 -21.56 -1.17
C ALA A 315 12.33 -20.89 -2.29
N ALA A 316 11.78 -20.82 -3.51
CA ALA A 316 12.40 -20.13 -4.62
C ALA A 316 12.55 -18.62 -4.35
N ARG A 317 11.51 -17.99 -3.81
CA ARG A 317 11.53 -16.58 -3.39
C ARG A 317 12.59 -16.32 -2.33
N ALA A 318 12.64 -17.14 -1.27
CA ALA A 318 13.62 -17.02 -0.20
C ALA A 318 15.05 -17.16 -0.73
N LYS A 319 15.28 -18.10 -1.67
CA LYS A 319 16.56 -18.25 -2.35
C LYS A 319 16.97 -17.01 -3.13
N MET A 320 16.07 -16.44 -3.94
CA MET A 320 16.35 -15.20 -4.70
C MET A 320 16.68 -14.01 -3.79
N ILE A 321 15.95 -13.88 -2.67
CA ILE A 321 16.24 -12.84 -1.68
C ILE A 321 17.62 -13.07 -1.06
N SER A 322 17.94 -14.30 -0.68
CA SER A 322 19.25 -14.66 -0.14
C SER A 322 20.38 -14.30 -1.10
N GLU A 323 20.27 -14.68 -2.37
CA GLU A 323 21.27 -14.38 -3.40
C GLU A 323 21.43 -12.86 -3.62
N SER A 324 20.31 -12.12 -3.63
CA SER A 324 20.32 -10.66 -3.73
C SER A 324 21.02 -10.00 -2.54
N VAL A 325 20.77 -10.48 -1.32
CA VAL A 325 21.42 -9.98 -0.10
C VAL A 325 22.90 -10.29 -0.13
N THR A 326 23.30 -11.54 -0.42
CA THR A 326 24.72 -11.92 -0.52
C THR A 326 25.46 -11.06 -1.54
N SER A 327 24.89 -10.87 -2.74
CA SER A 327 25.51 -10.03 -3.78
C SER A 327 25.72 -8.57 -3.31
N LYS A 328 24.74 -7.99 -2.61
CA LYS A 328 24.86 -6.62 -2.07
C LYS A 328 25.92 -6.55 -0.97
N VAL A 329 26.00 -7.57 -0.12
CA VAL A 329 27.02 -7.65 0.93
C VAL A 329 28.42 -7.72 0.31
N ASP A 330 28.61 -8.53 -0.72
CA ASP A 330 29.89 -8.64 -1.42
C ASP A 330 30.31 -7.31 -2.07
N GLN A 331 29.36 -6.59 -2.68
CA GLN A 331 29.61 -5.26 -3.23
C GLN A 331 30.10 -4.27 -2.17
N VAL A 332 29.46 -4.24 -1.00
CA VAL A 332 29.87 -3.37 0.11
C VAL A 332 31.29 -3.71 0.56
N PHE A 333 31.61 -4.98 0.77
CA PHE A 333 32.94 -5.39 1.20
C PHE A 333 34.02 -5.14 0.14
N SER A 334 33.70 -5.30 -1.15
CA SER A 334 34.64 -4.95 -2.23
C SER A 334 34.92 -3.44 -2.27
N SER A 335 33.90 -2.60 -2.05
CA SER A 335 34.06 -1.15 -2.02
C SER A 335 34.81 -0.63 -0.78
N GLU A 336 34.78 -1.36 0.33
CA GLU A 336 35.58 -1.06 1.54
C GLU A 336 37.04 -1.50 1.40
N ALA A 337 37.33 -2.49 0.55
CA ALA A 337 38.70 -2.95 0.29
C ALA A 337 39.47 -2.07 -0.72
N ASP A 338 38.75 -1.32 -1.55
CA ASP A 338 39.29 -0.39 -2.55
C ASP A 338 39.49 1.06 -2.00
N GLN A 339 39.21 1.31 -0.71
CA GLN A 339 39.43 2.58 0.01
C GLN A 339 40.61 2.48 0.99
#